data_AF-A0A7C1EHY3-F1
#
_entry.id   AF-A0A7C1EHY3-F1
#
_cell.length_a   1.000
_cell.length_b   1.000
_cell.length_c   1.000
_cell.angle_alpha   90.00
_cell.angle_beta   90.00
_cell.angle_gamma   90.00
#
_symmetry.space_group_name_H-M   'P 1'
#
loop_
_entity.id
_entity.type
_entity.pdbx_description
1 polymer ?
#
loop_
_entity_poly.entity_id
_entity_poly.type
_entity_poly.pdbx_seq_one_letter_code
_entity_poly.pdbx_strand_id
1 'polypeptide(L)'
;MYSQMAPVELRVQDPDICATHTPKDCITGNEFGYGCPWMVYPGSLTQNTYCGMCFECLKTCPHNNIVINIRPIGDDLGQVQGRRLDEAYKAFIMLGCALLYSAVLLGPWGWIKQWANMESLPQWALYAVTFLAINLIGLPGIFCLAATVSRRLSQQQAPIRRLFVDYAYALVPLGLCGWIAFSLGFVLVNGSYALGTLSDPFGWGWNLFGTAAVGWTPLGTSFIGFLQLGVLVAGLLFALNTVYKTALQYSTGQRAALLATLPISVFLVLVTLGFLRLYLG
;
A
#
# COMPACT_ATOMS: atom_id res chain seq x y z
N MET A 1 -4.51 0.83 4.60
CA MET A 1 -3.42 1.65 4.03
C MET A 1 -3.45 1.65 2.52
N TYR A 2 -3.19 0.54 1.79
CA TYR A 2 -3.31 0.57 0.31
C TYR A 2 -4.71 0.94 -0.19
N SER A 3 -5.76 0.66 0.60
CA SER A 3 -7.13 1.13 0.33
C SER A 3 -7.28 2.65 0.17
N GLN A 4 -6.33 3.45 0.66
CA GLN A 4 -6.29 4.89 0.42
C GLN A 4 -6.08 5.26 -1.05
N MET A 5 -5.49 4.33 -1.84
CA MET A 5 -5.33 4.46 -3.29
C MET A 5 -6.55 3.97 -4.08
N ALA A 6 -7.57 3.42 -3.43
CA ALA A 6 -8.71 2.84 -4.13
C ALA A 6 -9.57 3.92 -4.82
N PRO A 7 -9.98 3.71 -6.08
CA PRO A 7 -10.90 4.60 -6.81
C PRO A 7 -12.37 4.36 -6.46
N VAL A 8 -12.65 3.51 -5.49
CA VAL A 8 -14.00 3.17 -5.02
C VAL A 8 -14.04 3.32 -3.51
N GLU A 9 -15.14 3.84 -2.99
CA GLU A 9 -15.39 3.96 -1.56
C GLU A 9 -16.84 3.65 -1.21
N LEU A 10 -17.06 3.31 0.05
CA LEU A 10 -18.39 3.20 0.64
C LEU A 10 -18.57 4.36 1.62
N ARG A 11 -19.60 5.18 1.42
CA ARG A 11 -19.89 6.35 2.25
C ARG A 11 -21.37 6.48 2.55
N VAL A 12 -21.67 7.34 3.52
CA VAL A 12 -23.02 7.79 3.80
C VAL A 12 -23.42 8.84 2.76
N GLN A 13 -24.67 8.77 2.27
CA GLN A 13 -25.21 9.76 1.34
C GLN A 13 -25.61 11.05 2.06
N ASP A 14 -26.38 10.94 3.15
CA ASP A 14 -26.83 12.05 3.98
C ASP A 14 -26.36 11.88 5.44
N PRO A 15 -25.37 12.66 5.92
CA PRO A 15 -24.88 12.59 7.29
C PRO A 15 -25.96 12.87 8.34
N ASP A 16 -26.99 13.66 8.05
CA ASP A 16 -28.01 14.07 9.02
C ASP A 16 -28.97 12.92 9.33
N ILE A 17 -29.38 12.16 8.32
CA ILE A 17 -30.13 10.90 8.51
C ILE A 17 -29.35 9.95 9.40
N CYS A 18 -28.04 9.84 9.12
CA CYS A 18 -27.16 9.03 9.94
C CYS A 18 -27.04 9.59 11.36
N ALA A 19 -27.02 10.90 11.59
CA ALA A 19 -26.98 11.48 12.93
C ALA A 19 -28.24 11.15 13.74
N THR A 20 -29.42 11.27 13.14
CA THR A 20 -30.72 11.06 13.82
C THR A 20 -31.08 9.60 14.08
N HIS A 21 -30.56 8.66 13.29
CA HIS A 21 -30.88 7.23 13.43
C HIS A 21 -30.23 6.61 14.69
N THR A 22 -30.93 6.51 15.81
CA THR A 22 -30.35 6.05 17.10
C THR A 22 -29.89 4.58 17.14
N PRO A 23 -30.62 3.59 16.56
CA PRO A 23 -30.22 2.17 16.62
C PRO A 23 -28.86 1.84 15.99
N LYS A 24 -28.46 2.59 14.96
CA LYS A 24 -27.20 2.38 14.21
C LYS A 24 -27.01 0.93 13.75
N ASP A 25 -28.04 0.33 13.16
CA ASP A 25 -28.05 -1.04 12.60
C ASP A 25 -26.82 -1.41 11.76
N CYS A 26 -26.22 -0.43 11.06
CA CYS A 26 -24.95 -0.60 10.35
C CYS A 26 -23.77 -1.07 11.21
N ILE A 27 -23.84 -0.93 12.53
CA ILE A 27 -22.84 -1.37 13.52
C ILE A 27 -23.36 -2.54 14.35
N THR A 28 -24.64 -2.52 14.73
CA THR A 28 -25.24 -3.52 15.63
C THR A 28 -25.77 -4.75 14.90
N GLY A 29 -26.10 -4.61 13.61
CA GLY A 29 -26.78 -5.62 12.81
C GLY A 29 -28.30 -5.60 13.02
N ASN A 30 -29.00 -6.28 12.13
CA ASN A 30 -30.45 -6.51 12.21
C ASN A 30 -30.81 -7.81 11.45
N GLU A 31 -32.10 -8.02 11.19
CA GLU A 31 -32.58 -9.21 10.49
C GLU A 31 -32.05 -9.37 9.05
N PHE A 32 -31.55 -8.29 8.43
CA PHE A 32 -31.02 -8.31 7.06
C PHE A 32 -29.51 -8.61 6.99
N GLY A 33 -28.79 -8.59 8.11
CA GLY A 33 -27.35 -8.82 8.11
C GLY A 33 -26.65 -8.48 9.42
N TYR A 34 -25.33 -8.69 9.42
CA TYR A 34 -24.51 -8.45 10.59
C TYR A 34 -24.15 -6.97 10.71
N GLY A 35 -23.84 -6.55 11.93
CA GLY A 35 -23.17 -5.28 12.14
C GLY A 35 -21.79 -5.24 11.46
N CYS A 36 -21.24 -4.05 11.23
CA CYS A 36 -19.93 -3.87 10.61
C CYS A 36 -18.84 -4.74 11.30
N PRO A 37 -18.30 -5.78 10.62
CA PRO A 37 -17.29 -6.67 11.21
C PRO A 37 -15.98 -5.96 11.56
N TRP A 38 -15.75 -4.81 10.94
CA TRP A 38 -14.59 -3.95 11.18
C TRP A 38 -14.79 -2.98 12.34
N MET A 39 -15.97 -3.01 12.99
CA MET A 39 -16.34 -2.12 14.09
C MET A 39 -16.22 -0.63 13.71
N VAL A 40 -16.49 -0.33 12.43
CA VAL A 40 -16.44 1.02 11.88
C VAL A 40 -17.86 1.55 11.69
N TYR A 41 -18.11 2.76 12.18
CA TYR A 41 -19.33 3.50 11.88
C TYR A 41 -19.21 4.19 10.51
N PRO A 42 -20.07 3.86 9.52
CA PRO A 42 -20.01 4.49 8.20
C PRO A 42 -20.18 6.02 8.23
N GLY A 43 -20.95 6.56 9.18
CA GLY A 43 -21.23 8.00 9.26
C GLY A 43 -20.04 8.86 9.69
N SER A 44 -18.99 8.29 10.27
CA SER A 44 -17.73 8.99 10.58
C SER A 44 -16.58 8.58 9.66
N LEU A 45 -16.86 7.81 8.62
CA LEU A 45 -15.84 7.24 7.74
C LEU A 45 -15.38 8.28 6.72
N THR A 46 -14.18 8.83 6.93
CA THR A 46 -13.57 9.78 5.98
C THR A 46 -12.50 9.15 5.09
N GLN A 47 -12.05 7.94 5.42
CA GLN A 47 -10.96 7.23 4.73
C GLN A 47 -11.24 5.74 4.61
N ASN A 48 -10.73 5.11 3.55
CA ASN A 48 -10.89 3.68 3.32
C ASN A 48 -9.95 2.80 4.17
N THR A 49 -9.09 3.38 5.02
CA THR A 49 -8.11 2.62 5.82
C THR A 49 -8.75 1.55 6.70
N TYR A 50 -9.93 1.86 7.27
CA TYR A 50 -10.59 1.06 8.29
C TYR A 50 -11.80 0.28 7.75
N CYS A 51 -12.31 0.64 6.57
CA CYS A 51 -13.41 -0.08 5.92
C CYS A 51 -12.85 -1.28 5.14
N GLY A 52 -13.26 -2.50 5.50
CA GLY A 52 -12.91 -3.68 4.70
C GLY A 52 -13.89 -4.02 3.58
N MET A 53 -14.76 -3.07 3.17
CA MET A 53 -15.71 -3.22 2.06
C MET A 53 -16.50 -4.55 2.07
N CYS A 54 -17.02 -4.94 3.24
CA CYS A 54 -17.86 -6.15 3.39
C CYS A 54 -19.32 -5.96 2.95
N PHE A 55 -19.74 -4.71 2.71
CA PHE A 55 -21.11 -4.32 2.32
C PHE A 55 -22.23 -4.65 3.33
N GLU A 56 -21.92 -5.11 4.54
CA GLU A 56 -22.95 -5.39 5.57
C GLU A 56 -23.74 -4.15 5.96
N CYS A 57 -23.09 -2.98 6.05
CA CYS A 57 -23.79 -1.71 6.31
C CYS A 57 -24.76 -1.30 5.20
N LEU A 58 -24.56 -1.76 3.95
CA LEU A 58 -25.50 -1.54 2.85
C LEU A 58 -26.77 -2.36 3.07
N LYS A 59 -26.63 -3.61 3.55
CA LYS A 59 -27.77 -4.51 3.84
C LYS A 59 -28.56 -4.07 5.06
N THR A 60 -27.86 -3.63 6.10
CA THR A 60 -28.46 -3.35 7.41
C THR A 60 -28.96 -1.91 7.56
N CYS A 61 -28.71 -1.00 6.62
CA CYS A 61 -29.19 0.38 6.72
C CYS A 61 -30.70 0.48 6.38
N PRO A 62 -31.59 0.75 7.35
CA PRO A 62 -33.03 0.82 7.08
C PRO A 62 -33.42 2.04 6.23
N HIS A 63 -32.53 3.03 6.13
CA HIS A 63 -32.75 4.26 5.38
C HIS A 63 -32.13 4.26 3.99
N ASN A 64 -31.53 3.14 3.53
CA ASN A 64 -30.80 3.06 2.26
C ASN A 64 -29.76 4.19 2.06
N ASN A 65 -29.14 4.62 3.17
CA ASN A 65 -28.30 5.82 3.21
C ASN A 65 -26.80 5.52 3.00
N ILE A 66 -26.47 4.32 2.53
CA ILE A 66 -25.11 3.88 2.24
C ILE A 66 -24.96 3.74 0.73
N VAL A 67 -23.95 4.39 0.15
CA VAL A 67 -23.69 4.40 -1.29
C VAL A 67 -22.26 3.99 -1.59
N ILE A 68 -22.07 3.43 -2.79
CA ILE A 68 -20.76 3.12 -3.34
C ILE A 68 -20.42 4.22 -4.34
N ASN A 69 -19.38 4.98 -4.06
CA ASN A 69 -18.94 6.09 -4.90
C ASN A 69 -17.67 5.71 -5.68
N ILE A 70 -17.58 6.19 -6.92
CA ILE A 70 -16.33 6.23 -7.67
C ILE A 70 -15.66 7.57 -7.39
N ARG A 71 -14.35 7.55 -7.13
CA ARG A 71 -13.56 8.73 -6.75
C ARG A 71 -12.17 8.71 -7.39
N PRO A 72 -11.46 9.85 -7.40
CA PRO A 72 -10.06 9.88 -7.84
C PRO A 72 -9.15 8.93 -7.04
N ILE A 73 -8.15 8.37 -7.72
CA ILE A 73 -7.14 7.50 -7.10
C ILE A 73 -6.33 8.30 -6.08
N GLY A 74 -6.20 7.77 -4.86
CA GLY A 74 -5.37 8.37 -3.82
C GLY A 74 -6.01 9.56 -3.10
N ASP A 75 -7.32 9.77 -3.22
CA ASP A 75 -8.01 10.93 -2.60
C ASP A 75 -7.81 11.00 -1.07
N ASP A 76 -7.79 9.84 -0.39
CA ASP A 76 -7.53 9.76 1.06
C ASP A 76 -6.14 10.30 1.46
N LEU A 77 -5.15 10.26 0.55
CA LEU A 77 -3.81 10.79 0.81
C LEU A 77 -3.78 12.32 0.90
N GLY A 78 -4.83 13.00 0.46
CA GLY A 78 -5.02 14.43 0.70
C GLY A 78 -5.41 14.75 2.14
N GLN A 79 -6.02 13.80 2.85
CA GLN A 79 -6.44 14.00 4.23
C GLN A 79 -5.27 13.79 5.19
N VAL A 80 -4.87 14.88 5.86
CA VAL A 80 -3.80 14.88 6.86
C VAL A 80 -4.36 14.75 8.28
N GLN A 81 -5.64 15.06 8.47
CA GLN A 81 -6.32 14.85 9.74
C GLN A 81 -6.46 13.35 10.03
N GLY A 82 -6.34 12.99 11.31
CA GLY A 82 -6.47 11.60 11.75
C GLY A 82 -5.25 10.71 11.53
N ARG A 83 -4.18 11.19 10.87
CA ARG A 83 -2.96 10.40 10.66
C ARG A 83 -2.27 10.01 11.97
N ARG A 84 -1.92 8.73 12.08
CA ARG A 84 -1.34 8.12 13.31
C ARG A 84 0.01 7.44 13.07
N LEU A 85 0.73 7.21 14.17
CA LEU A 85 2.08 6.64 14.16
C LEU A 85 2.08 5.15 13.76
N ASP A 86 1.09 4.38 14.18
CA ASP A 86 0.88 2.99 13.76
C ASP A 86 0.66 2.87 12.25
N GLU A 87 -0.13 3.77 11.66
CA GLU A 87 -0.30 3.85 10.20
C GLU A 87 1.02 4.21 9.48
N ALA A 88 1.82 5.12 10.05
CA ALA A 88 3.13 5.46 9.52
C ALA A 88 4.07 4.25 9.52
N TYR A 89 4.17 3.52 10.65
CA TYR A 89 4.95 2.28 10.73
C TYR A 89 4.46 1.21 9.77
N LYS A 90 3.14 1.09 9.60
CA LYS A 90 2.56 0.19 8.60
C LYS A 90 2.98 0.57 7.18
N ALA A 91 3.04 1.87 6.85
CA ALA A 91 3.55 2.33 5.55
C ALA A 91 5.03 1.98 5.34
N PHE A 92 5.88 2.09 6.37
CA PHE A 92 7.28 1.64 6.31
C PHE A 92 7.39 0.13 6.09
N ILE A 93 6.63 -0.67 6.85
CA ILE A 93 6.62 -2.13 6.70
C ILE A 93 6.16 -2.51 5.30
N MET A 94 5.11 -1.87 4.78
CA MET A 94 4.55 -2.18 3.47
C MET A 94 5.54 -1.92 2.32
N LEU A 95 6.25 -0.79 2.36
CA LEU A 95 7.31 -0.45 1.41
C LEU A 95 8.57 -1.31 1.61
N GLY A 96 9.02 -1.45 2.85
CA GLY A 96 10.22 -2.19 3.21
C GLY A 96 10.09 -3.68 2.90
N CYS A 97 8.95 -4.29 3.20
CA CYS A 97 8.63 -5.66 2.78
C CYS A 97 8.69 -5.79 1.25
N ALA A 98 8.07 -4.89 0.48
CA ALA A 98 8.15 -4.95 -1.00
C ALA A 98 9.61 -4.95 -1.49
N LEU A 99 10.44 -4.06 -0.94
CA LEU A 99 11.84 -3.94 -1.33
C LEU A 99 12.66 -5.17 -0.93
N LEU A 100 12.53 -5.63 0.32
CA LEU A 100 13.27 -6.77 0.83
C LEU A 100 12.85 -8.08 0.16
N TYR A 101 11.55 -8.28 -0.10
CA TYR A 101 11.08 -9.46 -0.84
C TYR A 101 11.64 -9.47 -2.27
N SER A 102 11.66 -8.30 -2.92
CA SER A 102 12.27 -8.13 -4.23
C SER A 102 13.77 -8.46 -4.20
N ALA A 103 14.49 -7.99 -3.18
CA ALA A 103 15.91 -8.30 -3.01
C ALA A 103 16.17 -9.79 -2.77
N VAL A 104 15.34 -10.46 -1.97
CA VAL A 104 15.46 -11.89 -1.66
C VAL A 104 15.19 -12.76 -2.89
N LEU A 105 14.16 -12.42 -3.68
CA LEU A 105 13.69 -13.29 -4.76
C LEU A 105 14.28 -12.96 -6.14
N LEU A 106 14.60 -11.69 -6.39
CA LEU A 106 15.10 -11.20 -7.69
C LEU A 106 16.56 -10.73 -7.61
N GLY A 107 17.10 -10.50 -6.42
CA GLY A 107 18.47 -10.06 -6.25
C GLY A 107 19.50 -11.15 -6.60
N PRO A 108 20.76 -10.77 -6.88
CA PRO A 108 21.83 -11.70 -7.23
C PRO A 108 22.33 -12.54 -6.04
N TRP A 109 21.81 -12.31 -4.84
CA TRP A 109 22.31 -12.88 -3.59
C TRP A 109 21.57 -14.15 -3.19
N GLY A 110 21.89 -15.27 -3.85
CA GLY A 110 21.25 -16.56 -3.57
C GLY A 110 21.34 -17.03 -2.10
N TRP A 111 22.39 -16.63 -1.38
CA TRP A 111 22.56 -16.94 0.04
C TRP A 111 21.51 -16.26 0.93
N ILE A 112 21.02 -15.06 0.58
CA ILE A 112 19.95 -14.40 1.33
C ILE A 112 18.66 -15.22 1.22
N LYS A 113 18.37 -15.74 0.02
CA LYS A 113 17.22 -16.60 -0.24
C LYS A 113 17.30 -17.91 0.54
N GLN A 114 18.48 -18.52 0.61
CA GLN A 114 18.72 -19.72 1.42
C GLN A 114 18.43 -19.47 2.91
N TRP A 115 18.93 -18.35 3.45
CA TRP A 115 18.68 -17.99 4.85
C TRP A 115 17.19 -17.75 5.12
N ALA A 116 16.49 -17.10 4.17
CA ALA A 116 15.05 -16.90 4.24
C ALA A 116 14.25 -18.21 4.17
N ASN A 117 14.74 -19.21 3.43
CA ASN A 117 14.13 -20.54 3.26
C ASN A 117 14.40 -21.50 4.43
N MET A 118 14.96 -21.02 5.54
CA MET A 118 15.18 -21.81 6.76
C MET A 118 16.09 -23.04 6.57
N GLU A 119 17.13 -22.91 5.74
CA GLU A 119 18.14 -23.96 5.58
C GLU A 119 18.86 -24.30 6.90
N SER A 120 19.11 -23.28 7.74
CA SER A 120 19.56 -23.46 9.11
C SER A 120 18.92 -22.45 10.05
N LEU A 121 18.64 -22.88 11.29
CA LEU A 121 18.01 -22.02 12.30
C LEU A 121 18.81 -20.75 12.61
N PRO A 122 20.16 -20.78 12.78
CA PRO A 122 20.91 -19.56 13.08
C PRO A 122 20.90 -18.53 11.95
N GLN A 123 21.04 -18.98 10.69
CA GLN A 123 21.02 -18.09 9.53
C GLN A 123 19.63 -17.48 9.31
N TRP A 124 18.59 -18.29 9.47
CA TRP A 124 17.21 -17.80 9.43
C TRP A 124 16.93 -16.78 10.53
N ALA A 125 17.39 -17.04 11.76
CA ALA A 125 17.21 -16.12 12.88
C ALA A 125 17.92 -14.77 12.61
N LEU A 126 19.15 -14.82 12.07
CA LEU A 126 19.86 -13.61 11.65
C LEU A 126 19.10 -12.85 10.56
N TYR A 127 18.64 -13.56 9.52
CA TYR A 127 17.81 -12.98 8.46
C TYR A 127 16.56 -12.30 9.04
N ALA A 128 15.81 -12.98 9.92
CA ALA A 128 14.59 -12.46 10.52
C ALA A 128 14.85 -11.21 11.38
N VAL A 129 15.89 -11.23 12.22
CA VAL A 129 16.28 -10.07 13.04
C VAL A 129 16.71 -8.90 12.16
N THR A 130 17.52 -9.13 11.13
CA THR A 130 17.93 -8.08 10.18
C THR A 130 16.73 -7.53 9.41
N PHE A 131 15.82 -8.40 8.95
CA PHE A 131 14.60 -8.00 8.26
C PHE A 131 13.72 -7.09 9.13
N LEU A 132 13.51 -7.46 10.40
CA LEU A 132 12.78 -6.64 11.36
C LEU A 132 13.50 -5.33 11.66
N ALA A 133 14.82 -5.37 11.85
CA ALA A 133 15.63 -4.18 12.12
C ALA A 133 15.55 -3.18 10.95
N ILE A 134 15.61 -3.63 9.69
CA ILE A 134 15.48 -2.77 8.53
C ILE A 134 14.08 -2.11 8.48
N ASN A 135 13.00 -2.87 8.70
CA ASN A 135 11.65 -2.34 8.62
C ASN A 135 11.26 -1.42 9.78
N LEU A 136 11.72 -1.73 11.00
CA LEU A 136 11.28 -1.05 12.22
C LEU A 136 12.25 0.05 12.69
N ILE A 137 13.53 -0.03 12.29
CA ILE A 137 14.57 0.90 12.74
C ILE A 137 15.27 1.55 11.54
N GLY A 138 15.75 0.76 10.58
CA GLY A 138 16.56 1.26 9.45
C GLY A 138 15.80 2.25 8.57
N LEU A 139 14.72 1.81 7.93
CA LEU A 139 13.91 2.64 7.05
C LEU A 139 13.25 3.82 7.80
N PRO A 140 12.57 3.62 8.95
CA PRO A 140 12.08 4.73 9.76
C PRO A 140 13.17 5.70 10.20
N GLY A 141 14.36 5.21 10.57
CA GLY A 141 15.48 6.02 11.01
C GLY A 141 16.01 6.94 9.91
N ILE A 142 16.30 6.38 8.72
CA ILE A 142 16.74 7.15 7.55
C ILE A 142 15.66 8.17 7.16
N PHE A 143 14.39 7.77 7.19
CA PHE A 143 13.29 8.67 6.89
C PHE A 143 13.13 9.79 7.92
N CYS A 144 13.34 9.50 9.21
CA CYS A 144 13.33 10.51 10.28
C CYS A 144 14.46 11.53 10.09
N LEU A 145 15.63 11.10 9.63
CA LEU A 145 16.70 12.02 9.23
C LEU A 145 16.25 12.91 8.07
N ALA A 146 15.66 12.35 7.03
CA ALA A 146 15.13 13.12 5.90
C ALA A 146 14.04 14.13 6.35
N ALA A 147 13.12 13.73 7.24
CA ALA A 147 12.11 14.61 7.82
C ALA A 147 12.72 15.72 8.68
N THR A 148 13.82 15.42 9.41
CA THR A 148 14.55 16.41 10.22
C THR A 148 15.24 17.43 9.32
N VAL A 149 15.87 16.99 8.23
CA VAL A 149 16.47 17.87 7.23
C VAL A 149 15.40 18.74 6.56
N SER A 150 14.26 18.15 6.17
CA SER A 150 13.10 18.88 5.63
C SER A 150 12.64 20.00 6.56
N ARG A 151 12.46 19.67 7.86
CA ARG A 151 12.04 20.64 8.88
C ARG A 151 13.02 21.80 8.99
N ARG A 152 14.33 21.53 8.99
CA ARG A 152 15.39 22.56 9.10
C ARG A 152 15.47 23.45 7.86
N LEU A 153 15.40 22.88 6.67
CA LEU A 153 15.51 23.63 5.40
C LEU A 153 14.33 24.58 5.16
N SER A 154 13.13 24.19 5.58
CA SER A 154 11.90 24.97 5.38
C SER A 154 11.41 25.71 6.63
N GLN A 155 12.13 25.64 7.76
CA GLN A 155 11.72 26.26 9.04
C GLN A 155 10.28 25.85 9.44
N GLN A 156 9.90 24.58 9.21
CA GLN A 156 8.54 24.12 9.48
C GLN A 156 8.24 24.16 10.98
N GLN A 157 7.11 24.77 11.35
CA GLN A 157 6.74 24.99 12.75
C GLN A 157 6.23 23.72 13.45
N ALA A 158 5.84 22.69 12.68
CA ALA A 158 5.33 21.44 13.23
C ALA A 158 6.41 20.63 13.98
N PRO A 159 6.03 19.87 15.02
CA PRO A 159 6.94 18.98 15.72
C PRO A 159 7.40 17.84 14.81
N ILE A 160 8.65 17.39 14.98
CA ILE A 160 9.27 16.37 14.10
C ILE A 160 8.46 15.07 14.05
N ARG A 161 7.88 14.64 15.17
CA ARG A 161 7.02 13.45 15.24
C ARG A 161 5.81 13.57 14.30
N ARG A 162 5.22 14.77 14.18
CA ARG A 162 4.07 14.99 13.30
C ARG A 162 4.48 14.95 11.84
N LEU A 163 5.56 15.64 11.48
CA LEU A 163 6.12 15.62 10.12
C LEU A 163 6.51 14.19 9.70
N PHE A 164 7.16 13.44 10.59
CA PHE A 164 7.51 12.05 10.36
C PHE A 164 6.28 11.19 10.02
N VAL A 165 5.21 11.31 10.81
CA VAL A 165 3.94 10.59 10.58
C VAL A 165 3.30 11.02 9.28
N ASP A 166 3.15 12.32 9.04
CA ASP A 166 2.39 12.81 7.90
C ASP A 166 3.10 12.54 6.56
N TYR A 167 4.43 12.70 6.50
CA TYR A 167 5.18 12.35 5.30
C TYR A 167 5.22 10.85 5.02
N ALA A 168 5.13 9.98 6.04
CA ALA A 168 5.16 8.53 5.83
C ALA A 168 4.01 8.00 4.95
N TYR A 169 2.91 8.76 4.82
CA TYR A 169 1.79 8.39 3.95
C TYR A 169 2.16 8.46 2.47
N ALA A 170 3.18 9.25 2.10
CA ALA A 170 3.72 9.24 0.74
C ALA A 170 4.39 7.90 0.37
N LEU A 171 4.72 7.05 1.35
CA LEU A 171 5.29 5.72 1.10
C LEU A 171 4.23 4.73 0.60
N VAL A 172 2.95 4.97 0.89
CA VAL A 172 1.82 4.09 0.51
C VAL A 172 1.72 3.89 -1.02
N PRO A 173 1.64 4.95 -1.86
CA PRO A 173 1.57 4.76 -3.31
C PRO A 173 2.81 4.06 -3.88
N LEU A 174 4.00 4.39 -3.37
CA LEU A 174 5.24 3.77 -3.84
C LEU A 174 5.32 2.29 -3.45
N GLY A 175 4.97 1.94 -2.21
CA GLY A 175 4.91 0.55 -1.74
C GLY A 175 3.91 -0.28 -2.53
N LEU A 176 2.73 0.28 -2.84
CA LEU A 176 1.70 -0.39 -3.64
C LEU A 176 2.23 -0.71 -5.04
N CYS A 177 2.83 0.29 -5.69
CA CYS A 177 3.41 0.14 -7.02
C CYS A 177 4.61 -0.81 -7.01
N GLY A 178 5.40 -0.84 -5.92
CA GLY A 178 6.45 -1.82 -5.70
C GLY A 178 5.92 -3.25 -5.73
N TRP A 179 4.83 -3.55 -5.02
CA TRP A 179 4.18 -4.86 -5.03
C TRP A 179 3.54 -5.20 -6.38
N ILE A 180 2.93 -4.23 -7.05
CA ILE A 180 2.36 -4.44 -8.40
C ILE A 180 3.49 -4.79 -9.37
N ALA A 181 4.57 -4.01 -9.39
CA ALA A 181 5.73 -4.23 -10.26
C ALA A 181 6.40 -5.59 -9.96
N PHE A 182 6.55 -5.96 -8.69
CA PHE A 182 6.99 -7.29 -8.30
C PHE A 182 6.07 -8.38 -8.88
N SER A 183 4.76 -8.24 -8.67
CA SER A 183 3.76 -9.24 -9.09
C SER A 183 3.67 -9.39 -10.60
N LEU A 184 3.89 -8.33 -11.39
CA LEU A 184 3.91 -8.39 -12.85
C LEU A 184 4.94 -9.40 -13.36
N GLY A 185 6.13 -9.45 -12.75
CA GLY A 185 7.16 -10.43 -13.10
C GLY A 185 6.71 -11.87 -12.85
N PHE A 186 6.02 -12.12 -11.74
CA PHE A 186 5.50 -13.46 -11.41
C PHE A 186 4.32 -13.87 -12.28
N VAL A 187 3.34 -12.98 -12.45
CA VAL A 187 2.09 -13.26 -13.16
C VAL A 187 2.33 -13.41 -14.66
N LEU A 188 3.15 -12.55 -15.28
CA LEU A 188 3.39 -12.66 -16.72
C LEU A 188 4.25 -13.87 -17.07
N VAL A 189 5.18 -14.27 -16.20
CA VAL A 189 6.01 -15.47 -16.43
C VAL A 189 5.25 -16.76 -16.17
N ASN A 190 4.40 -16.81 -15.14
CA ASN A 190 3.76 -18.06 -14.68
C ASN A 190 2.24 -18.11 -14.90
N GLY A 191 1.63 -17.06 -15.44
CA GLY A 191 0.16 -16.94 -15.51
C GLY A 191 -0.52 -18.01 -16.37
N SER A 192 0.15 -18.50 -17.42
CA SER A 192 -0.34 -19.60 -18.25
C SER A 192 -0.48 -20.92 -17.50
N TYR A 193 0.36 -21.15 -16.48
CA TYR A 193 0.27 -22.33 -15.62
C TYR A 193 -1.05 -22.37 -14.84
N ALA A 194 -1.57 -21.21 -14.44
CA ALA A 194 -2.84 -21.12 -13.72
C ALA A 194 -4.01 -21.70 -14.54
N LEU A 195 -3.98 -21.59 -15.88
CA LEU A 195 -5.02 -22.16 -16.74
C LEU A 195 -5.03 -23.69 -16.70
N GLY A 196 -3.86 -24.32 -16.68
CA GLY A 196 -3.73 -25.77 -16.52
C GLY A 196 -4.23 -26.22 -15.14
N THR A 197 -3.76 -25.56 -14.09
CA THR A 197 -4.14 -25.89 -12.69
C THR A 197 -5.62 -25.63 -12.41
N LEU A 198 -6.26 -24.62 -13.02
CA LEU A 198 -7.70 -24.40 -12.85
C LEU A 198 -8.54 -25.51 -13.50
N SER A 199 -8.08 -26.07 -14.61
CA SER A 199 -8.76 -27.18 -15.29
C SER A 199 -8.58 -28.53 -14.58
N ASP A 200 -7.44 -28.72 -13.91
CA ASP A 200 -7.15 -29.91 -13.09
C ASP A 200 -6.54 -29.55 -11.72
N PRO A 201 -7.32 -28.99 -10.78
CA PRO A 201 -6.80 -28.47 -9.52
C PRO A 201 -6.23 -29.55 -8.60
N PHE A 202 -6.66 -30.80 -8.76
CA PHE A 202 -6.23 -31.92 -7.93
C PHE A 202 -5.27 -32.87 -8.64
N GLY A 203 -4.98 -32.64 -9.93
CA GLY A 203 -4.14 -33.56 -10.72
C GLY A 203 -4.80 -34.92 -10.96
N TRP A 204 -6.14 -34.99 -10.94
CA TRP A 204 -6.90 -36.23 -11.13
C TRP A 204 -7.17 -36.53 -12.61
N GLY A 205 -6.58 -35.74 -13.53
CA GLY A 205 -6.84 -35.82 -14.96
C GLY A 205 -8.13 -35.11 -15.36
N TRP A 206 -8.62 -34.18 -14.53
CA TRP A 206 -9.79 -33.36 -14.87
C TRP A 206 -9.47 -32.39 -16.01
N ASN A 207 -10.52 -31.91 -16.67
CA ASN A 207 -10.40 -30.86 -17.68
C ASN A 207 -11.60 -29.92 -17.66
N LEU A 208 -11.83 -29.29 -16.50
CA LEU A 208 -13.04 -28.51 -16.22
C LEU A 208 -13.28 -27.39 -17.25
N PHE A 209 -12.21 -26.79 -17.78
CA PHE A 209 -12.28 -25.65 -18.70
C PHE A 209 -11.66 -25.94 -20.08
N GLY A 210 -11.30 -27.19 -20.38
CA GLY A 210 -10.64 -27.53 -21.65
C GLY A 210 -9.15 -27.17 -21.72
N THR A 211 -8.58 -26.62 -20.65
CA THR A 211 -7.21 -26.05 -20.62
C THR A 211 -6.19 -26.92 -19.87
N ALA A 212 -6.52 -28.14 -19.45
CA ALA A 212 -5.61 -29.00 -18.69
C ALA A 212 -4.28 -29.31 -19.42
N ALA A 213 -4.31 -29.35 -20.75
CA ALA A 213 -3.13 -29.60 -21.59
C ALA A 213 -2.37 -28.32 -22.00
N VAL A 214 -2.79 -27.14 -21.54
CA VAL A 214 -2.09 -25.89 -21.84
C VAL A 214 -0.74 -25.91 -21.13
N GLY A 215 0.34 -26.03 -21.93
CA GLY A 215 1.70 -25.98 -21.42
C GLY A 215 2.09 -24.60 -20.90
N TRP A 216 3.10 -24.58 -20.04
CA TRP A 216 3.70 -23.32 -19.57
C TRP A 216 4.24 -22.51 -20.74
N THR A 217 3.73 -21.28 -20.86
CA THR A 217 4.14 -20.30 -21.87
C THR A 217 4.25 -18.92 -21.23
N PRO A 218 5.44 -18.29 -21.21
CA PRO A 218 5.58 -16.94 -20.68
C PRO A 218 4.79 -15.92 -21.52
N LEU A 219 4.02 -15.07 -20.86
CA LEU A 219 3.18 -14.05 -21.50
C LEU A 219 3.93 -12.73 -21.61
N GLY A 220 4.26 -12.29 -22.82
CA GLY A 220 4.73 -10.92 -23.07
C GLY A 220 5.96 -10.50 -22.25
N THR A 221 6.92 -11.40 -22.05
CA THR A 221 8.10 -11.18 -21.18
C THR A 221 8.92 -9.95 -21.58
N SER A 222 8.96 -9.63 -22.87
CA SER A 222 9.62 -8.43 -23.40
C SER A 222 9.03 -7.11 -22.84
N PHE A 223 7.78 -7.12 -22.37
CA PHE A 223 7.11 -5.92 -21.82
C PHE A 223 7.26 -5.77 -20.31
N ILE A 224 7.74 -6.80 -19.59
CA ILE A 224 7.79 -6.81 -18.11
C ILE A 224 8.57 -5.59 -17.60
N GLY A 225 9.76 -5.35 -18.12
CA GLY A 225 10.60 -4.23 -17.68
C GLY A 225 9.94 -2.86 -17.92
N PHE A 226 9.26 -2.68 -19.06
CA PHE A 226 8.54 -1.44 -19.38
C PHE A 226 7.34 -1.23 -18.44
N LEU A 227 6.58 -2.28 -18.14
CA LEU A 227 5.45 -2.20 -17.22
C LEU A 227 5.91 -1.94 -15.78
N GLN A 228 6.97 -2.61 -15.33
CA GLN A 228 7.57 -2.40 -14.01
C GLN A 228 8.08 -0.96 -13.85
N LEU A 229 8.78 -0.43 -14.85
CA LEU A 229 9.23 0.96 -14.88
C LEU A 229 8.03 1.92 -14.83
N GLY A 230 7.04 1.73 -15.70
CA GLY A 230 5.85 2.58 -15.77
C GLY A 230 5.08 2.63 -14.45
N VAL A 231 4.87 1.47 -13.82
CA VAL A 231 4.18 1.36 -12.52
C VAL A 231 5.00 2.03 -11.40
N LEU A 232 6.31 1.81 -11.33
CA LEU A 232 7.16 2.44 -10.32
C LEU A 232 7.23 3.96 -10.47
N VAL A 233 7.34 4.45 -11.71
CA VAL A 233 7.29 5.89 -12.00
C VAL A 233 5.95 6.48 -11.60
N ALA A 234 4.83 5.83 -11.91
CA ALA A 234 3.52 6.27 -11.46
C ALA A 234 3.45 6.34 -9.92
N GLY A 235 3.91 5.30 -9.23
CA GLY A 235 3.99 5.28 -7.76
C GLY A 235 4.84 6.40 -7.18
N LEU A 236 5.98 6.69 -7.79
CA LEU A 236 6.84 7.82 -7.41
C LEU A 236 6.12 9.15 -7.63
N LEU A 237 5.45 9.37 -8.76
CA LEU A 237 4.71 10.61 -9.03
C LEU A 237 3.59 10.83 -7.99
N PHE A 238 2.83 9.80 -7.63
CA PHE A 238 1.83 9.88 -6.56
C PHE A 238 2.47 10.17 -5.19
N ALA A 239 3.60 9.54 -4.89
CA ALA A 239 4.34 9.78 -3.66
C ALA A 239 4.82 11.24 -3.57
N LEU A 240 5.47 11.75 -4.62
CA LEU A 240 5.96 13.14 -4.69
C LEU A 240 4.83 14.16 -4.56
N ASN A 241 3.70 13.93 -5.23
CA ASN A 241 2.51 14.76 -5.10
C ASN A 241 1.99 14.77 -3.65
N THR A 242 1.99 13.62 -2.98
CA THR A 242 1.57 13.49 -1.57
C THR A 242 2.52 14.24 -0.64
N VAL A 243 3.84 14.15 -0.87
CA VAL A 243 4.84 14.93 -0.11
C VAL A 243 4.60 16.42 -0.29
N TYR A 244 4.44 16.88 -1.53
CA TYR A 244 4.25 18.29 -1.83
C TYR A 244 2.98 18.85 -1.19
N LYS A 245 1.84 18.14 -1.32
CA LYS A 245 0.58 18.51 -0.67
C LYS A 245 0.70 18.54 0.86
N THR A 246 1.44 17.59 1.45
CA THR A 246 1.68 17.56 2.90
C THR A 246 2.58 18.71 3.33
N ALA A 247 3.63 19.03 2.57
CA ALA A 247 4.56 20.13 2.86
C ALA A 247 3.85 21.49 2.83
N LEU A 248 2.92 21.70 1.89
CA LEU A 248 2.11 22.93 1.81
C LEU A 248 1.29 23.21 3.07
N GLN A 249 0.90 22.19 3.83
CA GLN A 249 0.14 22.38 5.07
C GLN A 249 0.99 22.91 6.23
N TYR A 250 2.31 22.74 6.15
CA TYR A 250 3.24 23.07 7.25
C TYR A 250 4.23 24.18 6.91
N SER A 251 4.18 24.73 5.70
CA SER A 251 5.12 25.74 5.20
C SER A 251 4.38 27.02 4.79
N THR A 252 4.87 28.18 5.26
CA THR A 252 4.33 29.49 4.89
C THR A 252 4.94 29.94 3.55
N GLY A 253 4.40 29.43 2.44
CA GLY A 253 4.74 29.84 1.08
C GLY A 253 5.30 28.71 0.20
N GLN A 254 5.15 28.87 -1.11
CA GLN A 254 5.47 27.83 -2.11
C GLN A 254 6.96 27.44 -2.11
N ARG A 255 7.87 28.41 -1.98
CA ARG A 255 9.32 28.14 -1.96
C ARG A 255 9.73 27.28 -0.76
N ALA A 256 9.20 27.58 0.42
CA ALA A 256 9.45 26.80 1.62
C ALA A 256 8.90 25.37 1.48
N ALA A 257 7.69 25.21 0.93
CA ALA A 257 7.10 23.89 0.68
C ALA A 257 7.93 23.05 -0.32
N LEU A 258 8.46 23.67 -1.38
CA LEU A 258 9.35 22.98 -2.32
C LEU A 258 10.65 22.53 -1.64
N LEU A 259 11.28 23.39 -0.83
CA LEU A 259 12.49 23.02 -0.09
C LEU A 259 12.23 21.91 0.93
N ALA A 260 11.08 21.91 1.61
CA ALA A 260 10.67 20.82 2.50
C ALA A 260 10.48 19.49 1.75
N THR A 261 10.02 19.55 0.50
CA THR A 261 9.76 18.36 -0.32
C THR A 261 11.05 17.65 -0.73
N LEU A 262 12.17 18.37 -0.89
CA LEU A 262 13.42 17.83 -1.43
C LEU A 262 13.98 16.61 -0.68
N PRO A 263 14.18 16.64 0.66
CA PRO A 263 14.83 15.51 1.35
C PRO A 263 14.00 14.22 1.29
N ILE A 264 12.68 14.34 1.41
CA ILE A 264 11.77 13.21 1.31
C ILE A 264 11.70 12.70 -0.13
N SER A 265 11.70 13.60 -1.11
CA SER A 265 11.71 13.23 -2.53
C SER A 265 12.98 12.48 -2.91
N VAL A 266 14.15 12.92 -2.41
CA VAL A 266 15.42 12.21 -2.61
C VAL A 266 15.34 10.80 -2.03
N PHE A 267 14.80 10.63 -0.82
CA PHE A 267 14.57 9.31 -0.24
C PHE A 267 13.69 8.42 -1.13
N LEU A 268 12.56 8.93 -1.61
CA LEU A 268 11.64 8.20 -2.47
C LEU A 268 12.27 7.81 -3.82
N VAL A 269 13.04 8.73 -4.42
CA VAL A 269 13.79 8.47 -5.66
C VAL A 269 14.83 7.37 -5.42
N LEU A 270 15.61 7.44 -4.35
CA LEU A 270 16.61 6.41 -4.03
C LEU A 270 15.98 5.03 -3.82
N VAL A 271 14.85 4.95 -3.13
CA VAL A 271 14.11 3.68 -2.98
C VAL A 271 13.59 3.18 -4.34
N THR A 272 13.07 4.08 -5.18
CA THR A 272 12.60 3.73 -6.53
C THR A 272 13.75 3.21 -7.41
N LEU A 273 14.91 3.86 -7.36
CA LEU A 273 16.12 3.38 -8.03
C LEU A 273 16.56 2.01 -7.51
N GLY A 274 16.41 1.76 -6.21
CA GLY A 274 16.62 0.44 -5.62
C GLY A 274 15.72 -0.64 -6.22
N PHE A 275 14.42 -0.36 -6.36
CA PHE A 275 13.51 -1.27 -7.07
C PHE A 275 13.90 -1.49 -8.53
N LEU A 276 14.21 -0.41 -9.26
CA LEU A 276 14.59 -0.51 -10.67
C LEU A 276 15.87 -1.32 -10.86
N ARG A 277 16.87 -1.14 -9.98
CA ARG A 277 18.11 -1.92 -9.99
C ARG A 277 17.90 -3.41 -9.73
N LEU A 278 16.89 -3.76 -8.92
CA LEU A 278 16.51 -5.15 -8.65
C LEU A 278 15.72 -5.77 -9.80
N TYR A 279 14.88 -4.99 -10.49
CA TYR A 279 14.00 -5.50 -11.54
C TYR A 279 14.65 -5.53 -12.93
N LEU A 280 15.49 -4.55 -13.25
CA LEU A 280 16.04 -4.37 -14.60
C LEU A 280 17.51 -4.76 -14.73
N GLY A 281 18.22 -4.96 -13.61
CA GLY A 281 19.64 -5.32 -13.59
C GLY A 281 20.59 -4.13 -13.62
#